data_AF-A0A355UEE3-F1
#
_entry.id   AF-A0A355UEE3-F1
#
_cell.length_a   1.000
_cell.length_b   1.000
_cell.length_c   1.000
_cell.angle_alpha   90.00
_cell.angle_beta   90.00
_cell.angle_gamma   90.00
#
_symmetry.space_group_name_H-M   'P 1'
#
loop_
_entity.id
_entity.type
_entity.pdbx_description
1 polymer ?
#
loop_
_entity_poly.entity_id
_entity_poly.type
_entity_poly.pdbx_seq_one_letter_code
_entity_poly.pdbx_strand_id
1 'polypeptide(L)'
;MTIDLLAKQGAKKVYTNLAGRTYEDILFKRKEMQNQFSPQIEQEHQREVVAKIKDVKYINDAFSINSNITWFTMEQISSRIVWIVENDDVEQNYDGLISTCREKVVALICYGKNIEMLKKTRATTFS
;
A
#
# COMPACT_ATOMS: atom_id res chain seq x y z
N MET A 1 -2.35 7.13 58.27
CA MET A 1 -2.71 6.44 57.01
C MET A 1 -4.20 6.13 57.04
N THR A 2 -4.96 6.58 56.04
CA THR A 2 -6.43 6.46 55.97
C THR A 2 -6.83 5.13 55.31
N ILE A 3 -7.94 4.53 55.73
CA ILE A 3 -8.43 3.22 55.24
C ILE A 3 -8.62 3.22 53.71
N ASP A 4 -9.05 4.34 53.13
CA ASP A 4 -9.18 4.49 51.67
C ASP A 4 -7.86 4.36 50.89
N LEU A 5 -6.75 4.79 51.48
CA LEU A 5 -5.42 4.65 50.85
C LEU A 5 -4.97 3.19 50.83
N LEU A 6 -5.30 2.43 51.87
CA LEU A 6 -5.03 0.98 51.95
C LEU A 6 -5.91 0.19 50.99
N ALA A 7 -7.19 0.55 50.85
CA ALA A 7 -8.09 -0.06 49.87
C ALA A 7 -7.62 0.18 48.42
N LYS A 8 -7.20 1.41 48.09
CA LYS A 8 -6.61 1.73 46.78
C LYS A 8 -5.28 1.01 46.52
N GLN A 9 -4.43 0.86 47.54
CA GLN A 9 -3.19 0.08 47.43
C GLN A 9 -3.44 -1.42 47.25
N GLY A 10 -4.43 -1.98 47.95
CA GLY A 10 -4.84 -3.38 47.82
C GLY A 10 -5.37 -3.68 46.42
N ALA A 11 -6.28 -2.84 45.90
CA ALA A 11 -6.77 -2.95 44.53
C ALA A 11 -5.61 -2.88 43.51
N LYS A 12 -4.70 -1.91 43.65
CA LYS A 12 -3.52 -1.77 42.78
C LYS A 12 -2.62 -3.01 42.82
N LYS A 13 -2.40 -3.60 44.00
CA LYS A 13 -1.63 -4.85 44.17
C LYS A 13 -2.26 -6.04 43.44
N VAL A 14 -3.60 -6.16 43.46
CA VAL A 14 -4.32 -7.22 42.74
C VAL A 14 -4.10 -7.12 41.24
N TYR A 15 -4.06 -5.91 40.68
CA TYR A 15 -3.67 -5.66 39.28
C TYR A 15 -2.16 -5.86 39.02
N THR A 16 -1.30 -5.86 40.05
CA THR A 16 0.16 -6.04 39.91
C THR A 16 0.61 -7.52 39.91
N ASN A 17 -0.32 -8.47 40.08
CA ASN A 17 0.01 -9.89 39.97
C ASN A 17 0.44 -10.24 38.54
N LEU A 18 1.19 -11.34 38.36
CA LEU A 18 1.75 -11.74 37.06
C LEU A 18 0.69 -11.75 35.94
N ALA A 19 -0.52 -12.24 36.24
CA ALA A 19 -1.67 -12.25 35.32
C ALA A 19 -2.21 -10.85 34.99
N GLY A 20 -2.14 -9.90 35.93
CA GLY A 20 -2.49 -8.50 35.70
C GLY A 20 -1.48 -7.79 34.80
N ARG A 21 -0.17 -8.08 34.96
CA ARG A 21 0.87 -7.67 34.00
C ARG A 21 0.59 -8.23 32.60
N THR A 22 0.29 -9.53 32.51
CA THR A 22 -0.02 -10.14 31.20
C THR A 22 -1.26 -9.51 30.56
N TYR A 23 -2.27 -9.18 31.37
CA TYR A 23 -3.48 -8.51 30.91
C TYR A 23 -3.20 -7.06 30.43
N GLU A 24 -2.39 -6.30 31.16
CA GLU A 24 -1.93 -4.97 30.75
C GLU A 24 -1.08 -5.03 29.48
N ASP A 25 -0.19 -6.01 29.34
CA ASP A 25 0.63 -6.23 28.15
C ASP A 25 -0.23 -6.56 26.92
N ILE A 26 -1.27 -7.38 27.10
CA ILE A 26 -2.24 -7.71 26.04
C ILE A 26 -3.05 -6.47 25.65
N LEU A 27 -3.51 -5.66 26.61
CA LEU A 27 -4.22 -4.42 26.32
C LEU A 27 -3.31 -3.39 25.62
N PHE A 28 -2.05 -3.30 26.05
CA PHE A 28 -1.05 -2.44 25.43
C PHE A 28 -0.81 -2.86 23.97
N LYS A 29 -0.55 -4.15 23.73
CA LYS A 29 -0.39 -4.69 22.37
C LYS A 29 -1.64 -4.53 21.52
N ARG A 30 -2.84 -4.70 22.10
CA ARG A 30 -4.11 -4.45 21.39
C ARG A 30 -4.22 -2.99 20.98
N LYS A 31 -3.84 -2.05 21.85
CA LYS A 31 -3.85 -0.62 21.55
C LYS A 31 -2.79 -0.25 20.51
N GLU A 32 -1.60 -0.85 20.57
CA GLU A 32 -0.59 -0.71 19.52
C GLU A 32 -1.07 -1.25 18.18
N MET A 33 -1.63 -2.46 18.14
CA MET A 33 -2.24 -3.02 16.94
C MET A 33 -3.39 -2.13 16.44
N GLN A 34 -4.26 -1.66 17.32
CA GLN A 34 -5.35 -0.76 16.96
C GLN A 34 -4.84 0.60 16.46
N ASN A 35 -3.67 1.07 16.90
CA ASN A 35 -3.03 2.27 16.37
C ASN A 35 -2.34 2.01 15.03
N GLN A 36 -1.80 0.81 14.82
CA GLN A 36 -1.26 0.39 13.52
C GLN A 36 -2.36 0.18 12.47
N PHE A 37 -3.54 -0.29 12.90
CA PHE A 37 -4.75 -0.43 12.08
C PHE A 37 -5.73 0.72 12.24
N SER A 38 -5.38 1.77 12.99
CA SER A 38 -6.12 3.02 12.91
C SER A 38 -6.05 3.44 11.46
N PRO A 39 -7.07 4.12 10.91
CA PRO A 39 -6.94 4.76 9.62
C PRO A 39 -5.83 5.80 9.80
N GLN A 40 -4.59 5.37 9.59
CA GLN A 40 -3.52 6.23 9.14
C GLN A 40 -4.18 6.94 8.00
N ILE A 41 -4.49 8.21 8.25
CA ILE A 41 -5.12 9.14 7.31
C ILE A 41 -4.60 8.73 5.96
N GLU A 42 -5.43 8.04 5.16
CA GLU A 42 -5.05 7.51 3.87
C GLU A 42 -4.65 8.75 3.10
N GLN A 43 -3.34 9.02 3.09
CA GLN A 43 -2.81 10.33 2.80
C GLN A 43 -3.26 10.65 1.39
N GLU A 44 -4.12 11.65 1.23
CA GLU A 44 -4.15 12.77 0.26
C GLU A 44 -3.25 12.77 -1.00
N HIS A 45 -2.71 11.64 -1.44
CA HIS A 45 -1.92 11.42 -2.64
C HIS A 45 -2.70 10.49 -3.57
N GLN A 46 -4.03 10.67 -3.56
CA GLN A 46 -4.92 10.15 -4.59
C GLN A 46 -4.34 10.56 -5.94
N ARG A 47 -4.02 9.56 -6.78
CA ARG A 47 -3.84 9.65 -8.24
C ARG A 47 -4.22 11.02 -8.80
N GLU A 48 -3.27 11.94 -8.82
CA GLU A 48 -3.59 13.29 -9.20
C GLU A 48 -3.78 13.31 -10.72
N VAL A 49 -4.94 13.82 -11.14
CA VAL A 49 -5.14 14.14 -12.55
C VAL A 49 -4.32 15.39 -12.82
N VAL A 50 -3.09 15.19 -13.30
CA VAL A 50 -2.14 16.28 -13.55
C VAL A 50 -2.59 17.14 -14.73
N ALA A 51 -3.23 16.54 -15.72
CA ALA A 51 -3.73 17.28 -16.87
C ALA A 51 -4.89 16.58 -17.59
N LYS A 52 -5.74 17.38 -18.23
CA LYS A 52 -6.67 16.91 -19.26
C LYS A 52 -6.40 17.69 -20.55
N ILE A 53 -5.83 17.03 -21.55
CA ILE A 53 -5.46 17.66 -22.83
C ILE A 53 -6.12 16.85 -23.95
N LYS A 54 -6.92 17.51 -24.80
CA LYS A 54 -7.62 16.85 -25.94
C LYS A 54 -8.35 15.57 -25.53
N ASP A 55 -9.09 15.65 -24.42
CA ASP A 55 -9.82 14.53 -23.81
C ASP A 55 -9.00 13.34 -23.28
N VAL A 56 -7.67 13.46 -23.30
CA VAL A 56 -6.78 12.51 -22.62
C VAL A 56 -6.53 12.99 -21.19
N LYS A 57 -6.81 12.10 -20.22
CA LYS A 57 -6.50 12.33 -18.80
C LYS A 57 -5.10 11.77 -18.51
N TYR A 58 -4.24 12.61 -17.97
CA TYR A 58 -2.92 12.22 -17.48
C TYR A 58 -3.00 12.07 -15.97
N ILE A 59 -2.67 10.88 -15.49
CA ILE A 59 -2.73 10.51 -14.08
C ILE A 59 -1.30 10.24 -13.63
N ASN A 60 -0.85 10.94 -12.58
CA ASN A 60 0.42 10.63 -11.95
C ASN A 60 0.23 9.53 -10.91
N ASP A 61 0.95 8.42 -11.10
CA ASP A 61 0.96 7.25 -10.22
C ASP A 61 2.37 6.94 -9.71
N ALA A 62 3.19 7.97 -9.46
CA ALA A 62 4.57 7.84 -8.98
C ALA A 62 4.72 7.09 -7.63
N PHE A 63 3.61 6.84 -6.90
CA PHE A 63 3.62 6.04 -5.67
C PHE A 63 3.70 4.53 -5.93
N SER A 64 3.40 4.08 -7.15
CA SER A 64 3.51 2.67 -7.55
C SER A 64 4.96 2.26 -7.76
N ILE A 65 5.73 2.23 -6.66
CA ILE A 65 7.15 1.86 -6.62
C ILE A 65 7.37 0.34 -6.75
N ASN A 66 6.32 -0.47 -6.63
CA ASN A 66 6.36 -1.94 -6.64
C ASN A 66 5.26 -2.49 -7.57
N SER A 67 5.51 -3.65 -8.19
CA SER A 67 4.53 -4.38 -9.00
C SER A 67 3.19 -4.63 -8.29
N ASN A 68 3.18 -4.92 -7.00
CA ASN A 68 1.93 -5.15 -6.24
C ASN A 68 1.07 -3.88 -6.11
N ILE A 69 1.71 -2.73 -5.83
CA ILE A 69 1.00 -1.45 -5.71
C ILE A 69 0.48 -1.03 -7.09
N THR A 70 1.29 -1.23 -8.11
CA THR A 70 0.91 -1.03 -9.52
C THR A 70 -0.32 -1.88 -9.88
N TRP A 71 -0.33 -3.16 -9.52
CA TRP A 71 -1.45 -4.06 -9.78
C TRP A 71 -2.73 -3.56 -9.10
N PHE A 72 -2.64 -3.22 -7.82
CA PHE A 72 -3.77 -2.66 -7.08
C PHE A 72 -4.29 -1.37 -7.73
N THR A 73 -3.39 -0.50 -8.21
CA THR A 73 -3.80 0.71 -8.92
C THR A 73 -4.49 0.40 -10.24
N MET A 74 -3.94 -0.50 -11.04
CA MET A 74 -4.55 -0.91 -12.30
C MET A 74 -5.93 -1.56 -12.11
N GLU A 75 -6.13 -2.30 -11.03
CA GLU A 75 -7.43 -2.91 -10.72
C GLU A 75 -8.53 -1.86 -10.51
N GLN A 76 -8.19 -0.74 -9.87
CA GLN A 76 -9.14 0.35 -9.63
C GLN A 76 -9.43 1.21 -10.87
N ILE A 77 -8.65 1.06 -11.94
CA ILE A 77 -8.89 1.77 -13.19
C ILE A 77 -9.84 0.92 -14.05
N SER A 78 -10.99 1.50 -14.41
CA SER A 78 -12.01 0.84 -15.25
C SER A 78 -11.80 1.07 -16.75
N SER A 79 -11.08 2.12 -17.13
CA SER A 79 -10.78 2.46 -18.52
C SER A 79 -9.49 1.83 -19.00
N ARG A 80 -9.38 1.62 -20.31
CA ARG A 80 -8.11 1.27 -20.95
C ARG A 80 -7.11 2.43 -20.85
N ILE A 81 -5.84 2.11 -20.57
CA ILE A 81 -4.78 3.11 -20.32
C ILE A 81 -3.56 2.92 -21.21
N VAL A 82 -2.81 4.00 -21.38
CA VAL A 82 -1.41 3.96 -21.82
C VAL A 82 -0.57 3.97 -20.55
N TRP A 83 0.26 2.95 -20.37
CA TRP A 83 1.08 2.80 -19.17
C TRP A 83 2.52 3.22 -19.46
N ILE A 84 3.03 4.16 -18.66
CA ILE A 84 4.40 4.67 -18.74
C ILE A 84 5.15 4.19 -17.51
N VAL A 85 6.24 3.46 -17.73
CA VAL A 85 7.03 2.82 -16.67
C VAL A 85 8.49 3.20 -16.82
N GLU A 86 9.08 3.63 -15.72
CA GLU A 86 10.52 3.71 -15.55
C GLU A 86 11.04 2.42 -14.91
N ASN A 87 12.11 1.85 -15.45
CA ASN A 87 12.79 0.73 -14.79
C ASN A 87 14.30 0.93 -14.78
N ASP A 88 14.85 1.22 -13.60
CA ASP A 88 16.25 1.68 -13.47
C ASP A 88 17.23 0.70 -12.80
N ASP A 89 16.80 -0.47 -12.27
CA ASP A 89 17.65 -1.68 -12.07
C ASP A 89 17.13 -2.70 -11.02
N VAL A 90 16.05 -2.43 -10.29
CA VAL A 90 15.58 -3.38 -9.26
C VAL A 90 14.86 -4.56 -9.91
N GLU A 91 15.29 -5.79 -9.65
CA GLU A 91 14.62 -7.03 -10.07
C GLU A 91 13.19 -7.09 -9.50
N GLN A 92 12.25 -6.50 -10.21
CA GLN A 92 10.83 -6.60 -9.90
C GLN A 92 10.20 -7.72 -10.71
N ASN A 93 9.43 -8.57 -10.03
CA ASN A 93 8.63 -9.57 -10.69
C ASN A 93 7.31 -8.93 -11.18
N TYR A 94 7.11 -8.94 -12.50
CA TYR A 94 5.91 -8.44 -13.18
C TYR A 94 4.95 -9.55 -13.64
N ASP A 95 5.21 -10.81 -13.30
CA ASP A 95 4.40 -11.96 -13.74
C ASP A 95 2.92 -11.80 -13.37
N GLY A 96 2.65 -11.31 -12.15
CA GLY A 96 1.29 -11.03 -11.67
C GLY A 96 0.58 -9.89 -12.39
N LEU A 97 1.32 -9.02 -13.10
CA LEU A 97 0.77 -7.91 -13.87
C LEU A 97 0.42 -8.28 -15.32
N ILE A 98 0.89 -9.43 -15.82
CA ILE A 98 0.73 -9.80 -17.24
C ILE A 98 -0.75 -9.88 -17.63
N SER A 99 -1.60 -10.48 -16.79
CA SER A 99 -3.04 -10.61 -17.05
C SER A 99 -3.72 -9.24 -17.08
N THR A 100 -3.54 -8.44 -16.04
CA THR A 100 -4.14 -7.10 -15.92
C THR A 100 -3.63 -6.15 -17.02
N CYS A 101 -2.34 -6.24 -17.38
CA CYS A 101 -1.77 -5.48 -18.49
C CYS A 101 -2.41 -5.85 -19.82
N ARG A 102 -2.65 -7.14 -20.09
CA ARG A 102 -3.29 -7.58 -21.35
C ARG A 102 -4.72 -7.06 -21.51
N GLU A 103 -5.45 -6.93 -20.41
CA GLU A 103 -6.84 -6.47 -20.44
C GLU A 103 -6.95 -4.94 -20.55
N LYS A 104 -6.14 -4.22 -19.77
CA LYS A 104 -6.31 -2.77 -19.55
C LYS A 104 -5.29 -1.89 -20.27
N VAL A 105 -4.10 -2.40 -20.59
CA VAL A 105 -3.01 -1.59 -21.17
C VAL A 105 -3.04 -1.69 -22.70
N VAL A 106 -3.32 -0.57 -23.36
CA VAL A 106 -3.34 -0.48 -24.83
C VAL A 106 -1.92 -0.32 -25.38
N ALA A 107 -1.11 0.46 -24.67
CA ALA A 107 0.28 0.69 -25.03
C ALA A 107 1.13 0.78 -23.76
N LEU A 108 2.30 0.16 -23.82
CA LEU A 108 3.30 0.16 -22.76
C LEU A 108 4.55 0.90 -23.25
N ILE A 109 4.83 2.03 -22.61
CA ILE A 109 6.02 2.87 -22.83
C ILE A 109 6.97 2.60 -21.66
N CYS A 110 8.12 2.02 -21.94
CA CYS A 110 9.15 1.75 -20.95
C CYS A 110 10.40 2.56 -21.27
N TYR A 111 11.03 3.14 -20.24
CA TYR A 111 12.33 3.79 -20.34
C TYR A 111 13.21 3.42 -19.14
N GLY A 112 14.53 3.52 -19.30
CA GLY A 112 15.52 3.13 -18.29
C GLY A 112 16.48 2.03 -18.76
N LYS A 113 17.27 1.48 -17.84
CA LYS A 113 18.36 0.53 -18.16
C LYS A 113 17.86 -0.89 -18.42
N ASN A 114 16.83 -1.35 -17.69
CA ASN A 114 16.40 -2.75 -17.73
C ASN A 114 14.98 -2.91 -18.31
N ILE A 115 14.85 -2.75 -19.62
CA ILE A 115 13.54 -2.78 -20.31
C ILE A 115 13.13 -4.20 -20.75
N GLU A 116 14.07 -5.15 -20.82
CA GLU A 116 13.82 -6.46 -21.42
C GLU A 116 12.79 -7.30 -20.68
N MET A 117 12.78 -7.25 -19.35
CA MET A 117 11.82 -7.99 -18.53
C MET A 117 10.37 -7.49 -18.74
N LEU A 118 10.20 -6.18 -18.94
CA LEU A 118 8.91 -5.53 -19.18
C LEU A 118 8.38 -5.74 -20.60
N LYS A 119 9.25 -6.02 -21.58
CA LYS A 119 8.82 -6.35 -22.96
C LYS A 119 7.98 -7.64 -22.99
N LYS A 120 8.22 -8.59 -22.08
CA LYS A 120 7.45 -9.84 -21.97
C LYS A 120 6.00 -9.60 -21.50
N THR A 121 5.77 -8.52 -20.77
CA THR A 121 4.47 -8.12 -20.22
C THR A 121 3.56 -7.48 -21.28
N ARG A 122 4.05 -7.25 -22.51
CA ARG A 122 3.26 -6.62 -23.59
C ARG A 122 2.07 -7.48 -24.04
N ALA A 123 0.96 -6.80 -24.34
CA ALA A 123 -0.26 -7.37 -24.89
C ALA A 123 -0.24 -7.50 -26.42
N THR A 124 0.48 -6.62 -27.14
CA THR A 124 0.44 -6.56 -28.60
C THR A 124 1.80 -6.17 -29.19
N THR A 125 2.33 -7.01 -30.08
CA THR A 125 3.48 -6.71 -30.93
C THR A 125 3.04 -5.72 -32.01
N PHE A 126 3.50 -4.48 -31.95
CA PHE A 126 3.59 -3.64 -33.15
C PHE A 126 5.02 -3.76 -33.66
N SER A 127 5.15 -4.50 -34.75
CA SER A 127 6.31 -4.59 -35.64
C SER A 127 6.52 -3.29 -36.39
#